data_AF-A0A7S1BKS6-F1
#
_entry.id   AF-A0A7S1BKS6-F1
#
_cell.length_a   1.000
_cell.length_b   1.000
_cell.length_c   1.000
_cell.angle_alpha   90.00
_cell.angle_beta   90.00
_cell.angle_gamma   90.00
#
_symmetry.space_group_name_H-M   'P 1'
#
loop_
_entity.id
_entity.type
_entity.pdbx_description
1 polymer ?
#
loop_
_entity_poly.entity_id
_entity_poly.type
_entity_poly.pdbx_seq_one_letter_code
_entity_poly.pdbx_strand_id
1 'polypeptide(L)'
;AFNQDISGWDTAKVTSMAGMFDEASAFNQDISDWDTARVKYMNYMFYQANSFRVCLVWDLSMVEHTTEMFDGSNGRAGCAVESVEPTQPPKFINTIPWESFVVPMIVGTVLLCFAVVFAFHFSRKHAATSSAAQSISSSQGDHDNVDNNDDNGLRSRDRSQLR
;
A
#
# COMPACT_ATOMS: atom_id res chain seq x y z
N ALA A 1 -40.75 6.23 -28.69
CA ALA A 1 -39.99 5.44 -27.71
C ALA A 1 -39.41 6.39 -26.67
N PHE A 2 -39.43 6.03 -25.38
CA PHE A 2 -38.96 6.87 -24.27
C PHE A 2 -37.46 6.64 -23.99
N ASN A 3 -36.68 7.73 -23.90
CA ASN A 3 -35.25 7.70 -23.58
C ASN A 3 -34.77 9.09 -23.13
N GLN A 4 -35.55 9.75 -22.28
CA GLN A 4 -35.21 11.09 -21.77
C GLN A 4 -34.36 10.96 -20.51
N ASP A 5 -33.45 11.92 -20.30
CA ASP A 5 -32.62 11.99 -19.09
C ASP A 5 -33.50 12.20 -17.84
N ILE A 6 -33.31 11.29 -16.88
CA ILE A 6 -34.02 11.23 -15.60
C ILE A 6 -33.05 10.90 -14.46
N SER A 7 -31.75 11.02 -14.70
CA SER A 7 -30.70 10.74 -13.72
C SER A 7 -30.89 11.55 -12.43
N GLY A 8 -31.40 12.79 -12.55
CA GLY A 8 -31.62 13.71 -11.43
C GLY A 8 -32.93 13.53 -10.64
N TRP A 9 -33.69 12.45 -10.83
CA TRP A 9 -34.92 12.21 -10.06
C TRP A 9 -34.62 11.81 -8.62
N ASP A 10 -35.33 12.41 -7.66
CA ASP A 10 -35.26 12.01 -6.24
C ASP A 10 -36.15 10.77 -6.00
N THR A 11 -35.51 9.61 -5.81
CA THR A 11 -36.18 8.33 -5.55
C THR A 11 -36.13 7.89 -4.08
N ALA A 12 -35.59 8.72 -3.17
CA ALA A 12 -35.27 8.32 -1.78
C ALA A 12 -36.48 7.89 -0.93
N LYS A 13 -37.71 8.19 -1.38
CA LYS A 13 -38.96 7.79 -0.71
C LYS A 13 -39.76 6.74 -1.47
N VAL A 14 -39.29 6.30 -2.64
CA VAL A 14 -39.99 5.34 -3.48
C VAL A 14 -39.90 3.96 -2.84
N THR A 15 -41.04 3.28 -2.74
CA THR A 15 -41.14 1.92 -2.20
C THR A 15 -41.44 0.86 -3.27
N SER A 16 -41.88 1.28 -4.46
CA SER A 16 -42.16 0.40 -5.59
C SER A 16 -41.70 1.06 -6.88
N MET A 17 -40.90 0.34 -7.66
CA MET A 17 -40.45 0.68 -9.01
C MET A 17 -40.91 -0.36 -10.04
N ALA A 18 -41.89 -1.19 -9.68
CA ALA A 18 -42.38 -2.26 -10.54
C ALA A 18 -42.93 -1.72 -11.87
N GLY A 19 -42.50 -2.31 -12.99
CA GLY A 19 -42.94 -2.00 -14.35
C GLY A 19 -42.58 -0.60 -14.87
N MET A 20 -41.69 0.14 -14.21
CA MET A 20 -41.44 1.55 -14.54
C MET A 20 -40.90 1.78 -15.97
N PHE A 21 -40.11 0.84 -16.50
CA PHE A 21 -39.57 0.85 -17.86
C PHE A 21 -39.93 -0.42 -18.63
N ASP A 22 -41.07 -1.03 -18.31
CA ASP A 22 -41.61 -2.16 -19.03
C ASP A 22 -41.80 -1.80 -20.52
N GLU A 23 -41.30 -2.66 -21.40
CA GLU A 23 -41.28 -2.51 -22.86
C GLU A 23 -40.67 -1.19 -23.38
N ALA A 24 -39.91 -0.47 -22.55
CA ALA A 24 -39.22 0.77 -22.93
C ALA A 24 -37.99 0.44 -23.79
N SER A 25 -38.21 -0.14 -24.97
CA SER A 25 -37.19 -0.75 -25.84
C SER A 25 -36.04 0.17 -26.25
N ALA A 26 -36.24 1.50 -26.22
CA ALA A 26 -35.21 2.50 -26.53
C ALA A 26 -34.54 3.12 -25.29
N PHE A 27 -35.00 2.83 -24.08
CA PHE A 27 -34.48 3.43 -22.86
C PHE A 27 -33.08 2.89 -22.55
N ASN A 28 -32.12 3.79 -22.34
CA ASN A 28 -30.74 3.44 -21.99
C ASN A 28 -30.03 4.58 -21.25
N GLN A 29 -30.74 5.26 -20.34
CA GLN A 29 -30.13 6.30 -19.51
C GLN A 29 -29.44 5.69 -18.30
N ASP A 30 -28.38 6.37 -17.84
CA ASP A 30 -27.74 6.03 -16.58
C ASP A 30 -28.61 6.51 -15.40
N ILE A 31 -28.99 5.56 -14.55
CA ILE A 31 -29.82 5.74 -13.37
C ILE A 31 -29.18 5.07 -12.15
N SER A 32 -27.87 4.82 -12.23
CA SER A 32 -27.09 4.18 -11.17
C SER A 32 -27.10 4.97 -9.86
N ASP A 33 -27.33 6.29 -9.95
CA ASP A 33 -27.37 7.22 -8.82
C ASP A 33 -28.70 7.25 -8.06
N TRP A 34 -29.72 6.52 -8.53
CA TRP A 34 -31.00 6.46 -7.83
C TRP A 34 -30.87 5.76 -6.47
N ASP A 35 -31.47 6.36 -5.44
CA ASP A 35 -31.59 5.73 -4.12
C ASP A 35 -32.69 4.65 -4.16
N THR A 36 -32.27 3.39 -4.03
CA THR A 36 -33.15 2.22 -3.99
C THR A 36 -33.27 1.59 -2.60
N ALA A 37 -32.69 2.20 -1.55
CA ALA A 37 -32.57 1.59 -0.22
C ALA A 37 -33.92 1.30 0.45
N ARG A 38 -35.01 1.92 -0.03
CA ARG A 38 -36.39 1.74 0.49
C ARG A 38 -37.30 0.97 -0.46
N VAL A 39 -36.80 0.60 -1.64
CA VAL A 39 -37.60 -0.07 -2.66
C VAL A 39 -37.79 -1.53 -2.29
N LYS A 40 -39.05 -1.98 -2.33
CA LYS A 40 -39.46 -3.35 -2.04
C LYS A 40 -39.85 -4.13 -3.29
N TYR A 41 -40.34 -3.46 -4.32
CA TYR A 41 -40.88 -4.09 -5.51
C TYR A 41 -40.21 -3.54 -6.77
N MET A 42 -39.57 -4.43 -7.55
CA MET A 42 -38.91 -4.12 -8.82
C MET A 42 -39.34 -5.09 -9.95
N ASN A 43 -40.47 -5.77 -9.79
CA ASN A 43 -41.00 -6.70 -10.79
C ASN A 43 -41.12 -6.03 -12.15
N TYR A 44 -40.67 -6.70 -13.22
CA TYR A 44 -40.78 -6.22 -14.60
C TYR A 44 -40.19 -4.82 -14.87
N MET A 45 -39.32 -4.30 -14.00
CA MET A 45 -38.87 -2.91 -14.10
C MET A 45 -38.24 -2.57 -15.45
N PHE A 46 -37.48 -3.51 -16.04
CA PHE A 46 -36.87 -3.42 -17.37
C PHE A 46 -37.27 -4.59 -18.26
N TYR A 47 -38.46 -5.17 -18.05
CA TYR A 47 -38.94 -6.25 -18.92
C TYR A 47 -38.99 -5.77 -20.37
N GLN A 48 -38.36 -6.50 -21.29
CA GLN A 48 -38.24 -6.17 -22.71
C GLN A 48 -37.65 -4.77 -23.01
N ALA A 49 -36.92 -4.15 -22.09
CA ALA A 49 -36.18 -2.91 -22.34
C ALA A 49 -34.88 -3.20 -23.12
N ASN A 50 -35.01 -3.58 -24.39
CA ASN A 50 -33.92 -4.22 -25.16
C ASN A 50 -32.63 -3.38 -25.26
N SER A 51 -32.74 -2.05 -25.30
CA SER A 51 -31.58 -1.14 -25.37
C SER A 51 -30.87 -0.93 -24.03
N PHE A 52 -31.55 -1.20 -22.92
CA PHE A 52 -31.02 -0.95 -21.58
C PHE A 52 -29.85 -1.90 -21.29
N ARG A 53 -28.68 -1.34 -21.00
CA ARG A 53 -27.43 -2.09 -20.78
C ARG A 53 -26.60 -1.57 -19.59
N VAL A 54 -27.20 -0.72 -18.77
CA VAL A 54 -26.53 -0.16 -17.60
C VAL A 54 -26.31 -1.26 -16.57
N CYS A 55 -25.17 -1.21 -15.89
CA CYS A 55 -24.91 -2.05 -14.74
C CYS A 55 -25.12 -1.24 -13.47
N LEU A 56 -26.17 -1.59 -12.74
CA LEU A 56 -26.66 -0.83 -11.61
C LEU A 56 -25.91 -1.25 -10.34
N VAL A 57 -25.45 -0.26 -9.59
CA VAL A 57 -24.81 -0.41 -8.27
C VAL A 57 -25.82 -0.35 -7.11
N TRP A 58 -27.11 -0.42 -7.44
CA TRP A 58 -28.22 -0.31 -6.50
C TRP A 58 -28.13 -1.31 -5.33
N ASP A 59 -28.49 -0.82 -4.15
CA ASP A 59 -28.69 -1.67 -2.98
C ASP A 59 -30.04 -2.39 -3.10
N LEU A 60 -29.97 -3.71 -3.25
CA LEU A 60 -31.15 -4.59 -3.33
C LEU A 60 -31.45 -5.30 -2.01
N SER A 61 -30.79 -4.94 -0.91
CA SER A 61 -30.90 -5.63 0.39
C SER A 61 -32.32 -5.66 0.97
N MET A 62 -33.16 -4.70 0.58
CA MET A 62 -34.55 -4.57 1.03
C MET A 62 -35.59 -5.03 0.00
N VAL A 63 -35.16 -5.44 -1.20
CA VAL A 63 -36.08 -5.77 -2.30
C VAL A 63 -36.71 -7.14 -2.04
N GLU A 64 -38.04 -7.17 -1.99
CA GLU A 64 -38.84 -8.37 -1.74
C GLU A 64 -39.16 -9.10 -3.05
N HIS A 65 -39.30 -8.39 -4.17
CA HIS A 65 -39.68 -8.98 -5.45
C HIS A 65 -38.95 -8.37 -6.66
N THR A 66 -38.25 -9.22 -7.41
CA THR A 66 -37.47 -8.88 -8.62
C THR A 66 -37.86 -9.74 -9.82
N THR A 67 -39.06 -10.32 -9.82
CA THR A 67 -39.50 -11.24 -10.88
C THR A 67 -39.38 -10.56 -12.23
N GLU A 68 -38.66 -11.21 -13.16
CA GLU A 68 -38.48 -10.78 -14.55
C GLU A 68 -37.97 -9.33 -14.71
N MET A 69 -37.29 -8.80 -13.69
CA MET A 69 -36.82 -7.40 -13.67
C MET A 69 -36.01 -7.03 -14.91
N PHE A 70 -35.18 -7.95 -15.41
CA PHE A 70 -34.31 -7.73 -16.58
C PHE A 70 -34.61 -8.69 -17.74
N ASP A 71 -35.70 -9.47 -17.70
CA ASP A 71 -35.98 -10.41 -18.78
C ASP A 71 -36.26 -9.66 -20.10
N GLY A 72 -35.65 -10.10 -21.20
CA GLY A 72 -35.67 -9.38 -22.48
C GLY A 72 -34.83 -8.09 -22.54
N SER A 73 -34.06 -7.74 -21.49
CA SER A 73 -33.12 -6.61 -21.48
C SER A 73 -31.65 -7.05 -21.39
N ASN A 74 -30.72 -6.12 -21.59
CA ASN A 74 -29.28 -6.35 -21.41
C ASN A 74 -28.74 -5.75 -20.09
N GLY A 75 -29.61 -5.24 -19.22
CA GLY A 75 -29.26 -4.62 -17.95
C GLY A 75 -28.87 -5.63 -16.88
N ARG A 76 -28.16 -5.16 -15.86
CA ARG A 76 -27.73 -5.98 -14.71
C ARG A 76 -27.74 -5.16 -13.44
N ALA A 77 -27.88 -5.83 -12.29
CA ALA A 77 -27.72 -5.23 -10.97
C ALA A 77 -26.60 -5.94 -10.18
N GLY A 78 -26.08 -5.26 -9.16
CA GLY A 78 -25.01 -5.79 -8.31
C GLY A 78 -23.62 -5.63 -8.93
N CYS A 79 -23.42 -4.63 -9.79
CA CYS A 79 -22.06 -4.22 -10.11
C CYS A 79 -21.39 -3.76 -8.82
N ALA A 80 -20.19 -4.29 -8.55
CA ALA A 80 -19.38 -3.73 -7.49
C ALA A 80 -19.12 -2.27 -7.84
N VAL A 81 -19.38 -1.37 -6.89
CA VAL A 81 -18.76 -0.05 -6.92
C VAL A 81 -17.27 -0.34 -7.05
N GLU A 82 -16.70 -0.03 -8.22
CA GLU A 82 -15.27 -0.20 -8.44
C GLU A 82 -14.60 0.42 -7.24
N SER A 83 -13.88 -0.41 -6.49
CA SER A 83 -13.33 -0.08 -5.19
C SER A 83 -12.65 1.27 -5.30
N VAL A 84 -13.29 2.30 -4.76
CA VAL A 84 -12.61 3.56 -4.50
C VAL A 84 -11.59 3.19 -3.45
N GLU A 85 -10.39 2.84 -3.89
CA GLU A 85 -9.24 2.80 -3.01
C GLU A 85 -9.21 4.18 -2.33
N PRO A 86 -9.26 4.25 -1.00
CA PRO A 86 -9.19 5.54 -0.33
C PRO A 86 -7.86 6.17 -0.73
N THR A 87 -7.95 7.25 -1.51
CA THR A 87 -6.94 8.30 -1.71
C THR A 87 -5.63 8.03 -0.96
N GLN A 88 -4.69 7.30 -1.57
CA GLN A 88 -3.33 7.39 -1.08
C GLN A 88 -2.89 8.85 -1.32
N PRO A 89 -2.50 9.63 -0.29
CA PRO A 89 -1.81 10.87 -0.55
C PRO A 89 -0.55 10.55 -1.36
N PRO A 90 -0.16 11.40 -2.33
CA PRO A 90 1.02 11.12 -3.13
C PRO A 90 2.20 10.93 -2.19
N LYS A 91 2.91 9.79 -2.31
CA LYS A 91 4.20 9.61 -1.68
C LYS A 91 5.22 10.53 -2.36
N PHE A 92 5.12 11.83 -2.12
CA PHE A 92 6.29 12.69 -2.06
C PHE A 92 6.90 12.36 -0.69
N ILE A 93 8.11 11.83 -0.56
CA ILE A 93 9.34 12.09 -1.31
C ILE A 93 10.26 10.92 -0.97
N ASN A 94 10.79 10.26 -2.00
CA ASN A 94 12.18 9.81 -2.04
C ASN A 94 12.46 9.30 -3.46
N THR A 95 12.41 10.25 -4.41
CA THR A 95 13.43 10.28 -5.46
C THR A 95 14.76 10.52 -4.75
N ILE A 96 15.24 9.49 -4.03
CA ILE A 96 16.65 9.36 -3.74
C ILE A 96 17.28 9.33 -5.14
N PRO A 97 18.10 10.34 -5.51
CA PRO A 97 18.76 10.29 -6.79
C PRO A 97 19.57 8.99 -6.84
N TRP A 98 19.58 8.33 -7.99
CA TRP A 98 20.40 7.13 -8.24
C TRP A 98 21.88 7.34 -7.85
N GLU A 99 22.33 8.59 -7.65
CA GLU A 99 23.59 8.94 -7.01
C GLU A 99 23.79 8.32 -5.61
N SER A 100 22.77 8.04 -4.82
CA SER A 100 22.95 7.38 -3.51
C SER A 100 23.19 5.86 -3.60
N PHE A 101 22.97 5.23 -4.76
CA PHE A 101 23.28 3.80 -4.97
C PHE A 101 24.54 3.56 -5.83
N VAL A 102 25.07 4.58 -6.51
CA VAL A 102 26.29 4.45 -7.34
C VAL A 102 27.55 4.98 -6.63
N VAL A 103 27.41 5.94 -5.72
CA VAL A 103 28.55 6.56 -5.02
C VAL A 103 29.35 5.61 -4.09
N PRO A 104 28.80 4.57 -3.44
CA PRO A 104 29.63 3.64 -2.67
C PRO A 104 30.44 2.63 -3.52
N MET A 105 30.13 2.42 -4.81
CA MET A 105 30.96 1.56 -5.67
C MET A 105 32.06 2.33 -6.42
N ILE A 106 31.87 3.62 -6.71
CA ILE A 106 32.88 4.43 -7.41
C ILE A 106 33.85 5.11 -6.43
N VAL A 107 33.39 5.58 -5.26
CA VAL A 107 34.29 6.24 -4.29
C VAL A 107 35.26 5.25 -3.64
N GLY A 108 34.82 4.01 -3.39
CA GLY A 108 35.67 2.95 -2.84
C GLY A 108 36.77 2.50 -3.80
N THR A 109 36.46 2.36 -5.09
CA THR A 109 37.44 1.97 -6.12
C THR A 109 38.43 3.09 -6.43
N VAL A 110 37.99 4.35 -6.47
CA VAL A 110 38.88 5.49 -6.66
C VAL A 110 39.79 5.71 -5.45
N LEU A 111 39.31 5.56 -4.21
CA LEU A 111 40.15 5.59 -3.00
C LEU A 111 41.16 4.44 -2.95
N LEU A 112 40.75 3.23 -3.33
CA LEU A 112 41.68 2.09 -3.39
C LEU A 112 42.76 2.31 -4.46
N CYS A 113 42.40 2.84 -5.63
CA CYS A 113 43.35 3.18 -6.69
C CYS A 113 44.31 4.30 -6.26
N PHE A 114 43.82 5.36 -5.60
CA PHE A 114 44.69 6.41 -5.05
C PHE A 114 45.61 5.88 -3.94
N ALA A 115 45.13 5.00 -3.07
CA ALA A 115 45.95 4.37 -2.03
C ALA A 115 47.04 3.46 -2.63
N VAL A 116 46.72 2.68 -3.66
CA VAL A 116 47.70 1.82 -4.36
C VAL A 116 48.73 2.68 -5.11
N VAL A 117 48.30 3.73 -5.81
CA VAL A 117 49.22 4.65 -6.51
C VAL A 117 50.08 5.43 -5.50
N PHE A 118 49.52 5.88 -4.38
CA PHE A 118 50.26 6.58 -3.33
C PHE A 118 51.23 5.63 -2.61
N ALA A 119 50.83 4.40 -2.28
CA ALA A 119 51.71 3.39 -1.68
C ALA A 119 52.85 3.02 -2.64
N PHE A 120 52.57 2.90 -3.95
CA PHE A 120 53.58 2.62 -4.96
C PHE A 120 54.54 3.80 -5.15
N HIS A 121 54.04 5.04 -5.10
CA HIS A 121 54.88 6.24 -5.19
C HIS A 121 55.68 6.52 -3.90
N PHE A 122 55.11 6.21 -2.74
CA PHE A 122 55.78 6.31 -1.45
C PHE A 122 56.87 5.25 -1.28
N SER A 123 56.60 4.01 -1.72
CA SER A 123 57.60 2.94 -1.78
C SER A 123 58.77 3.30 -2.71
N ARG A 124 58.52 4.07 -3.78
CA ARG A 124 59.58 4.57 -4.67
C ARG A 124 60.40 5.73 -4.08
N LYS A 125 59.87 6.51 -3.13
CA LYS A 125 60.58 7.64 -2.51
C LYS A 125 61.40 7.28 -1.26
N HIS A 126 61.20 6.11 -0.66
CA HIS A 126 61.98 5.66 0.50
C HIS A 126 62.89 4.45 0.25
N ALA A 127 62.99 3.97 -1.00
CA ALA A 127 63.90 2.88 -1.39
C ALA A 127 65.30 3.35 -1.81
N ALA A 128 65.74 4.55 -1.40
CA ALA A 128 67.09 5.04 -1.67
C ALA A 128 67.60 5.97 -0.55
N THR A 129 67.85 5.40 0.63
CA THR A 129 69.00 5.73 1.49
C THR A 129 69.00 4.79 2.70
N SER A 130 69.66 3.64 2.54
CA SER A 130 70.21 2.87 3.67
C SER A 130 71.71 3.09 3.67
N SER A 131 72.25 3.73 4.71
CA SER A 131 73.56 3.41 5.29
C SER A 131 73.85 4.23 6.54
N ALA A 132 74.24 3.54 7.62
CA ALA A 132 74.88 4.00 8.86
C ALA A 132 74.04 4.85 9.83
N ALA A 133 73.98 4.63 11.14
CA ALA A 133 74.56 3.64 12.05
C ALA A 133 73.92 3.82 13.44
N GLN A 134 73.84 2.74 14.24
CA GLN A 134 73.99 2.66 15.72
C GLN A 134 73.06 3.54 16.60
N SER A 135 72.57 3.16 17.79
CA SER A 135 72.55 1.95 18.62
C SER A 135 71.88 2.38 19.96
N ILE A 136 71.52 1.40 20.81
CA ILE A 136 71.36 1.48 22.27
C ILE A 136 69.93 1.71 22.83
N SER A 137 69.40 0.57 23.34
CA SER A 137 68.71 0.28 24.62
C SER A 137 67.63 1.25 25.14
N SER A 138 66.54 0.81 25.78
CA SER A 138 66.48 -0.09 26.94
C SER A 138 65.02 -0.27 27.42
N SER A 139 64.81 -1.35 28.20
CA SER A 139 63.88 -1.49 29.33
C SER A 139 62.36 -1.59 29.04
N GLN A 140 61.70 -2.76 29.08
CA GLN A 140 61.40 -3.71 30.19
C GLN A 140 60.19 -3.33 31.06
N GLY A 141 59.26 -4.29 31.25
CA GLY A 141 58.17 -4.35 32.24
C GLY A 141 56.79 -4.47 31.58
N ASP A 142 56.23 -5.64 31.25
CA ASP A 142 55.84 -6.82 32.07
C ASP A 142 55.04 -6.48 33.33
N HIS A 143 53.76 -6.89 33.35
CA HIS A 143 53.02 -7.46 34.50
C HIS A 143 51.58 -7.85 34.10
N ASP A 144 51.34 -9.15 33.86
CA ASP A 144 50.47 -10.08 34.65
C ASP A 144 49.43 -9.46 35.61
N ASN A 145 48.24 -9.97 35.95
CA ASN A 145 47.45 -11.20 35.74
C ASN A 145 46.23 -11.10 36.74
N VAL A 146 45.27 -12.02 36.64
CA VAL A 146 44.37 -12.53 37.71
C VAL A 146 42.99 -11.87 38.01
N ASP A 147 41.95 -12.66 37.71
CA ASP A 147 40.75 -13.09 38.47
C ASP A 147 40.16 -12.25 39.62
N ASN A 148 38.82 -12.24 39.74
CA ASN A 148 38.10 -13.00 40.80
C ASN A 148 36.57 -12.81 40.78
N ASN A 149 35.88 -13.91 41.09
CA ASN A 149 34.48 -14.00 41.52
C ASN A 149 34.24 -13.22 42.83
N ASP A 150 32.97 -12.89 43.14
CA ASP A 150 32.26 -13.42 44.33
C ASP A 150 31.00 -12.61 44.70
N ASP A 151 29.91 -13.35 44.86
CA ASP A 151 28.91 -13.36 45.94
C ASP A 151 28.34 -12.09 46.59
N ASN A 152 26.99 -12.11 46.66
CA ASN A 152 26.10 -11.92 47.83
C ASN A 152 24.80 -11.23 47.37
N GLY A 153 23.58 -11.61 47.73
CA GLY A 153 23.12 -12.31 48.93
C GLY A 153 21.94 -11.53 49.55
N LEU A 154 20.73 -12.07 49.37
CA LEU A 154 19.56 -12.04 50.30
C LEU A 154 19.01 -10.73 50.89
N ARG A 155 17.70 -10.50 50.67
CA ARG A 155 16.68 -10.13 51.70
C ARG A 155 15.29 -10.03 51.04
N SER A 156 14.43 -11.05 51.15
CA SER A 156 13.51 -11.38 52.27
C SER A 156 12.20 -10.57 52.31
N ARG A 157 11.10 -11.34 52.34
CA ARG A 157 9.72 -11.06 52.81
C ARG A 157 8.69 -10.60 51.76
N ASP A 158 7.43 -10.99 51.83
CA ASP A 158 6.66 -12.11 52.42
C ASP A 158 5.20 -11.89 51.97
N ARG A 159 4.40 -12.96 51.91
CA ARG A 159 2.91 -13.03 51.95
C ARG A 159 2.08 -12.47 50.78
N SER A 160 1.36 -13.30 50.02
CA SER A 160 0.06 -13.95 50.33
C SER A 160 -1.10 -12.94 50.40
N GLN A 161 -2.22 -13.01 49.69
CA GLN A 161 -3.29 -14.02 49.58
C GLN A 161 -4.21 -13.52 48.43
N LEU A 162 -4.66 -14.36 47.48
CA LEU A 162 -5.98 -15.02 47.53
C LEU A 162 -7.18 -14.04 47.65
N ARG A 163 -7.77 -13.69 46.50
CA ARG A 163 -9.21 -13.85 46.21
C ARG A 163 -9.48 -13.66 44.72
#